data_AF-A0A804QJX3-F1
#
_entry.id   AF-A0A804QJX3-F1
#
_cell.length_a   1.000
_cell.length_b   1.000
_cell.length_c   1.000
_cell.angle_alpha   90.00
_cell.angle_beta   90.00
_cell.angle_gamma   90.00
#
_symmetry.space_group_name_H-M   'P 1'
#
loop_
_entity.id
_entity.type
_entity.pdbx_description
1 polymer ?
#
loop_
_entity_poly.entity_id
_entity_poly.type
_entity_poly.pdbx_seq_one_letter_code
_entity_poly.pdbx_strand_id
1 'polypeptide(L)'
;MGAEAAHPQQQPPSSVRPCREAAAPAVLGLQLSALIDHVARVDWSLLDRVPGDRGGSQQVSIVELNHILNEVNTHILPSHNDLTPITTIAGGSVANTIRGLSAGFGISTGIIGACGDDNQGLLFVNNMSFSGVDLTRLRAKKGHTAQCVCLVDASGNRTMRPCLSSAVKIQANEFRKEDFKGSKWLIVRYAQQNMEQIIEAIRIAKQEGLSVSLDLASFEVCMHTTDLIARSKLTFCLIFLCDCLPCRWSVTLGLSLLTFWRPVTLTFASPMRMKLERL
;
A
#
# COMPACT_ATOMS: atom_id res chain seq x y z
N MET A 1 66.55 42.31 24.02
CA MET A 1 66.07 40.92 24.15
C MET A 1 64.68 40.96 24.77
N GLY A 2 63.70 40.31 24.12
CA GLY A 2 62.32 40.18 24.62
C GLY A 2 61.29 40.96 23.79
N ALA A 3 60.89 40.42 22.63
CA ALA A 3 59.68 40.85 21.92
C ALA A 3 58.57 39.85 22.25
N GLU A 4 57.45 40.36 22.74
CA GLU A 4 56.28 39.64 23.25
C GLU A 4 55.39 39.21 22.08
N ALA A 5 55.14 37.91 21.95
CA ALA A 5 54.37 37.32 20.86
C ALA A 5 52.86 37.31 21.19
N ALA A 6 52.08 38.12 20.49
CA ALA A 6 50.62 38.08 20.53
C ALA A 6 50.08 36.90 19.70
N HIS A 7 49.29 36.03 20.33
CA HIS A 7 48.56 34.94 19.67
C HIS A 7 47.35 35.50 18.87
N PRO A 8 47.09 35.03 17.64
CA PRO A 8 45.83 35.28 16.96
C PRO A 8 44.74 34.33 17.48
N GLN A 9 43.63 34.91 17.95
CA GLN A 9 42.40 34.19 18.28
C GLN A 9 41.79 33.58 17.01
N GLN A 10 41.70 32.25 16.96
CA GLN A 10 40.95 31.52 15.93
C GLN A 10 39.44 31.65 16.20
N GLN A 11 38.70 32.21 15.25
CA GLN A 11 37.25 32.12 15.21
C GLN A 11 36.82 30.66 14.96
N PRO A 12 35.76 30.16 15.62
CA PRO A 12 35.25 28.82 15.34
C PRO A 12 34.59 28.80 13.94
N PRO A 13 34.70 27.69 13.18
CA PRO A 13 34.12 27.60 11.85
C PRO A 13 32.59 27.54 11.95
N SER A 14 31.93 28.64 11.58
CA SER A 14 30.50 28.68 11.33
C SER A 14 30.20 28.16 9.92
N SER A 15 29.66 26.95 9.81
CA SER A 15 28.61 26.63 8.81
C SER A 15 28.18 25.16 8.96
N VAL A 16 27.24 24.89 9.86
CA VAL A 16 26.37 23.72 9.68
C VAL A 16 25.50 24.05 8.46
N ARG A 17 25.75 23.39 7.32
CA ARG A 17 24.85 23.48 6.17
C ARG A 17 23.45 23.06 6.65
N PRO A 18 22.39 23.83 6.39
CA PRO A 18 21.05 23.37 6.73
C PRO A 18 20.83 22.05 6.01
N CYS A 19 20.52 21.02 6.79
CA CYS A 19 20.08 19.73 6.28
C CYS A 19 18.93 20.04 5.31
N ARG A 20 19.13 19.82 4.01
CA ARG A 20 18.04 20.02 3.03
C ARG A 20 16.86 19.22 3.55
N GLU A 21 15.74 19.88 3.83
CA GLU A 21 14.48 19.20 4.08
C GLU A 21 14.30 18.19 2.95
N ALA A 22 14.18 16.91 3.31
CA ALA A 22 13.97 15.86 2.34
C ALA A 22 12.72 16.23 1.53
N ALA A 23 12.85 16.27 0.21
CA ALA A 23 11.73 16.61 -0.65
C ALA A 23 10.58 15.62 -0.42
N ALA A 24 9.35 16.12 -0.37
CA ALA A 24 8.16 15.29 -0.20
C ALA A 24 8.09 14.22 -1.32
N PRO A 25 7.58 13.02 -1.01
CA PRO A 25 7.46 11.95 -2.00
C PRO A 25 6.53 12.38 -3.14
N ALA A 26 6.84 11.96 -4.36
CA ALA A 26 6.01 12.30 -5.52
C ALA A 26 4.64 11.60 -5.46
N VAL A 27 4.60 10.37 -4.94
CA VAL A 27 3.40 9.53 -4.84
C VAL A 27 3.19 9.08 -3.40
N LEU A 28 2.00 9.31 -2.87
CA LEU A 28 1.57 8.82 -1.56
C LEU A 28 0.62 7.64 -1.72
N GLY A 29 0.75 6.62 -0.88
CA GLY A 29 -0.24 5.57 -0.71
C GLY A 29 -1.00 5.72 0.59
N LEU A 30 -2.34 5.64 0.53
CA LEU A 30 -3.19 5.56 1.71
C LEU A 30 -3.36 4.09 2.14
N GLN A 31 -2.52 3.65 3.08
CA GLN A 31 -2.60 2.33 3.70
C GLN A 31 -2.98 2.52 5.18
N LEU A 32 -4.28 2.61 5.45
CA LEU A 32 -4.80 3.04 6.77
C LEU A 32 -4.24 2.24 7.95
N SER A 33 -4.09 0.93 7.76
CA SER A 33 -3.41 0.01 8.65
C SER A 33 -2.29 -0.69 7.89
N ALA A 34 -1.07 -0.61 8.44
CA ALA A 34 0.01 -1.50 8.06
C ALA A 34 -0.45 -2.96 8.21
N LEU A 35 -0.05 -3.80 7.27
CA LEU A 35 -0.43 -5.20 7.19
C LEU A 35 0.81 -6.04 6.92
N ILE A 36 0.94 -7.15 7.63
CA ILE A 36 1.92 -8.20 7.33
C ILE A 36 1.21 -9.38 6.67
N ASP A 37 1.76 -9.87 5.56
CA ASP A 37 1.34 -11.10 4.91
C ASP A 37 2.22 -12.26 5.39
N HIS A 38 1.58 -13.32 5.89
CA HIS A 38 2.18 -14.62 6.16
C HIS A 38 1.82 -15.56 5.02
N VAL A 39 2.75 -15.79 4.11
CA VAL A 39 2.54 -16.56 2.88
C VAL A 39 3.04 -17.99 3.06
N ALA A 40 2.19 -18.96 2.77
CA ALA A 40 2.54 -20.38 2.79
C ALA A 40 1.98 -21.09 1.55
N ARG A 41 2.77 -21.98 0.96
CA ARG A 41 2.29 -22.90 -0.08
C ARG A 41 1.63 -24.10 0.60
N VAL A 42 0.40 -24.41 0.22
CA VAL A 42 -0.41 -25.44 0.89
C VAL A 42 -1.09 -26.35 -0.12
N ASP A 43 -1.44 -27.56 0.32
CA ASP A 43 -2.34 -28.43 -0.44
C ASP A 43 -3.81 -28.21 -0.06
N TRP A 44 -4.69 -28.91 -0.77
CA TRP A 44 -6.13 -28.80 -0.56
C TRP A 44 -6.57 -29.35 0.80
N SER A 45 -5.87 -30.35 1.34
CA SER A 45 -6.23 -30.97 2.61
C SER A 45 -6.06 -30.01 3.79
N LEU A 46 -5.09 -29.10 3.72
CA LEU A 46 -4.90 -28.05 4.69
C LEU A 46 -5.91 -26.91 4.49
N LEU A 47 -6.21 -26.53 3.24
CA LEU A 47 -7.23 -25.51 2.94
C LEU A 47 -8.62 -25.90 3.47
N ASP A 48 -8.98 -27.17 3.42
CA ASP A 48 -10.27 -27.66 3.91
C ASP A 48 -10.42 -27.60 5.44
N ARG A 49 -9.32 -27.42 6.16
CA ARG A 49 -9.29 -27.23 7.62
C ARG A 49 -9.39 -25.76 8.01
N VAL A 50 -9.25 -24.85 7.06
CA VAL A 50 -9.28 -23.40 7.27
C VAL A 50 -10.70 -22.90 7.03
N PRO A 51 -11.25 -22.03 7.89
CA PRO A 51 -12.61 -21.52 7.71
C PRO A 51 -12.76 -20.76 6.39
N GLY A 52 -13.92 -20.88 5.74
CA GLY A 52 -14.28 -20.08 4.54
C GLY A 52 -13.91 -20.69 3.20
N ASP A 53 -14.35 -20.04 2.12
CA ASP A 53 -14.15 -20.53 0.76
C ASP A 53 -12.68 -20.45 0.31
N ARG A 54 -12.31 -21.41 -0.56
CA ARG A 54 -11.01 -21.44 -1.25
C ARG A 54 -10.95 -20.33 -2.30
N GLY A 55 -9.76 -19.74 -2.49
CA GLY A 55 -9.55 -18.66 -3.47
C GLY A 55 -10.22 -17.33 -3.10
N GLY A 56 -10.87 -17.26 -1.93
CA GLY A 56 -11.54 -16.07 -1.41
C GLY A 56 -10.75 -15.37 -0.31
N SER A 57 -11.25 -14.20 0.09
CA SER A 57 -10.73 -13.42 1.21
C SER A 57 -11.81 -13.26 2.28
N GLN A 58 -11.57 -13.80 3.47
CA GLN A 58 -12.51 -13.74 4.59
C GLN A 58 -11.81 -13.27 5.86
N GLN A 59 -12.39 -12.30 6.56
CA GLN A 59 -11.82 -11.83 7.82
C GLN A 59 -11.86 -12.90 8.89
N VAL A 60 -10.80 -12.96 9.69
CA VAL A 60 -10.65 -13.89 10.81
C VAL A 60 -10.23 -13.14 12.08
N SER A 61 -10.55 -13.72 13.23
CA SER A 61 -10.03 -13.30 14.52
C SER A 61 -8.55 -13.62 14.67
N ILE A 62 -7.90 -13.02 15.66
CA ILE A 62 -6.50 -13.31 15.97
C ILE A 62 -6.30 -14.76 16.43
N VAL A 63 -7.31 -15.35 17.09
CA VAL A 63 -7.28 -16.75 17.53
C VAL A 63 -7.28 -17.68 16.34
N GLU A 64 -8.16 -17.43 15.36
CA GLU A 64 -8.22 -18.20 14.11
C GLU A 64 -6.95 -18.01 13.28
N LEU A 65 -6.43 -16.78 13.16
CA LEU A 65 -5.17 -16.52 12.47
C LEU A 65 -4.02 -17.35 13.06
N ASN A 66 -3.87 -17.34 14.40
CA ASN A 66 -2.84 -18.12 15.08
C ASN A 66 -3.06 -19.63 14.91
N HIS A 67 -4.32 -20.10 14.93
CA HIS A 67 -4.64 -21.49 14.66
C HIS A 67 -4.20 -21.91 13.25
N ILE A 68 -4.50 -21.11 12.22
CA ILE A 68 -4.10 -21.40 10.84
C ILE A 68 -2.57 -21.43 10.71
N LEU A 69 -1.86 -20.48 11.31
CA LEU A 69 -0.39 -20.46 11.29
C LEU A 69 0.21 -21.71 11.97
N ASN A 70 -0.39 -22.17 13.06
CA ASN A 70 0.02 -23.40 13.75
C ASN A 70 -0.24 -24.64 12.89
N GLU A 71 -1.40 -24.74 12.23
CA GLU A 71 -1.71 -25.84 11.31
C GLU A 71 -0.68 -25.90 10.16
N VAL A 72 -0.34 -24.76 9.56
CA VAL A 72 0.69 -24.66 8.51
C VAL A 72 2.05 -25.16 9.01
N ASN A 73 2.51 -24.68 10.17
CA ASN A 73 3.80 -25.09 10.73
C ASN A 73 3.85 -26.56 11.14
N THR A 74 2.71 -27.15 11.51
CA THR A 74 2.63 -28.55 11.91
C THR A 74 2.61 -29.49 10.71
N HIS A 75 1.97 -29.08 9.61
CA HIS A 75 1.74 -29.94 8.44
C HIS A 75 2.73 -29.73 7.30
N ILE A 76 3.47 -28.62 7.27
CA ILE A 76 4.42 -28.31 6.19
C ILE A 76 5.83 -28.32 6.75
N LEU A 77 6.61 -29.30 6.30
CA LEU A 77 8.03 -29.35 6.62
C LEU A 77 8.77 -28.23 5.87
N PRO A 78 9.75 -27.56 6.51
CA PRO A 78 10.60 -26.59 5.82
C PRO A 78 11.29 -27.23 4.61
N SER A 79 11.36 -26.51 3.50
CA SER A 79 12.11 -26.96 2.32
C SER A 79 13.62 -26.86 2.60
N HIS A 80 14.46 -27.56 1.83
CA HIS A 80 15.92 -27.53 2.02
C HIS A 80 16.56 -26.11 1.97
N ASN A 81 15.85 -25.09 1.47
CA ASN A 81 16.33 -23.71 1.39
C ASN A 81 15.62 -22.73 2.34
N ASP A 82 14.50 -23.11 2.95
CA ASP A 82 13.71 -22.22 3.81
C ASP A 82 13.74 -22.74 5.25
N LEU A 83 14.07 -21.87 6.20
CA LEU A 83 14.07 -22.22 7.63
C LEU A 83 12.66 -22.42 8.19
N THR A 84 11.64 -21.86 7.53
CA THR A 84 10.23 -21.96 7.91
C THR A 84 9.34 -22.12 6.68
N PRO A 85 8.23 -22.87 6.77
CA PRO A 85 7.28 -23.02 5.66
C PRO A 85 6.51 -21.73 5.33
N ILE A 86 6.59 -20.74 6.23
CA ILE A 86 5.90 -19.46 6.13
C ILE A 86 6.91 -18.36 5.80
N THR A 87 6.64 -17.61 4.74
CA THR A 87 7.33 -16.35 4.43
C THR A 87 6.53 -15.18 4.99
N THR A 88 7.17 -14.34 5.81
CA THR A 88 6.52 -13.17 6.40
C THR A 88 7.06 -11.89 5.78
N ILE A 89 6.17 -11.06 5.22
CA ILE A 89 6.56 -9.84 4.48
C ILE A 89 5.53 -8.72 4.68
N ALA A 90 5.95 -7.46 4.52
CA ALA A 90 4.98 -6.37 4.44
C ALA A 90 3.99 -6.60 3.29
N GLY A 91 2.72 -6.51 3.63
CA GLY A 91 1.59 -6.73 2.75
C GLY A 91 0.72 -5.49 2.66
N GLY A 92 -0.53 -5.73 2.23
CA GLY A 92 -1.51 -4.66 2.01
C GLY A 92 -1.37 -4.11 0.59
N SER A 93 -2.49 -3.99 -0.11
CA SER A 93 -2.42 -3.72 -1.54
C SER A 93 -1.84 -2.37 -1.88
N VAL A 94 -2.18 -1.32 -1.14
CA VAL A 94 -1.63 0.02 -1.43
C VAL A 94 -0.14 0.05 -1.11
N ALA A 95 0.27 -0.55 0.01
CA ALA A 95 1.68 -0.71 0.36
C ALA A 95 2.46 -1.51 -0.70
N ASN A 96 1.89 -2.59 -1.23
CA ASN A 96 2.51 -3.38 -2.31
C ASN A 96 2.69 -2.56 -3.59
N THR A 97 1.68 -1.78 -3.99
CA THR A 97 1.78 -0.86 -5.14
C THR A 97 2.87 0.18 -4.91
N ILE A 98 2.88 0.82 -3.74
CA ILE A 98 3.89 1.82 -3.39
C ILE A 98 5.30 1.23 -3.38
N ARG A 99 5.49 0.06 -2.77
CA ARG A 99 6.76 -0.68 -2.78
C ARG A 99 7.21 -0.97 -4.21
N GLY A 100 6.29 -1.44 -5.07
CA GLY A 100 6.58 -1.75 -6.47
C GLY A 100 7.00 -0.50 -7.27
N LEU A 101 6.32 0.63 -7.08
CA LEU A 101 6.69 1.90 -7.70
C LEU A 101 8.07 2.39 -7.24
N SER A 102 8.38 2.24 -5.95
CA SER A 102 9.67 2.65 -5.40
C SER A 102 10.81 1.76 -5.88
N ALA A 103 10.76 0.46 -5.56
CA ALA A 103 11.85 -0.46 -5.82
C ALA A 103 11.96 -0.87 -7.30
N GLY A 104 10.83 -0.96 -8.00
CA GLY A 104 10.79 -1.40 -9.40
C GLY A 104 10.99 -0.27 -10.43
N PHE A 105 10.59 0.96 -10.10
CA PHE A 105 10.59 2.07 -11.04
C PHE A 105 11.37 3.31 -10.55
N GLY A 106 11.96 3.27 -9.35
CA GLY A 106 12.73 4.38 -8.79
C GLY A 106 11.89 5.62 -8.49
N ILE A 107 10.56 5.47 -8.35
CA ILE A 107 9.67 6.59 -8.07
C ILE A 107 9.76 6.93 -6.58
N SER A 108 9.91 8.23 -6.28
CA SER A 108 9.84 8.70 -4.90
C SER A 108 8.42 8.51 -4.36
N THR A 109 8.28 7.63 -3.37
CA THR A 109 6.98 7.26 -2.80
C THR A 109 6.97 7.31 -1.29
N GLY A 110 5.81 7.52 -0.68
CA GLY A 110 5.61 7.40 0.75
C GLY A 110 4.25 6.82 1.13
N ILE A 111 4.07 6.52 2.43
CA ILE A 111 2.82 5.96 2.96
C ILE A 111 2.24 6.84 4.05
N ILE A 112 0.95 7.14 3.92
CA ILE A 112 0.12 7.63 5.02
C ILE A 112 -0.64 6.44 5.60
N GLY A 113 -0.46 6.20 6.89
CA GLY A 113 -1.05 5.05 7.57
C GLY A 113 -0.73 4.99 9.06
N ALA A 114 -1.09 3.85 9.67
CA ALA A 114 -0.66 3.55 11.03
C ALA A 114 -0.12 2.12 11.15
N CYS A 115 0.85 1.91 12.02
CA CYS A 115 1.36 0.60 12.43
C CYS A 115 1.31 0.46 13.95
N GLY A 116 1.21 -0.78 14.43
CA GLY A 116 1.24 -1.10 15.85
C GLY A 116 2.65 -0.94 16.42
N ASP A 117 2.73 -0.84 17.75
CA ASP A 117 3.98 -0.88 18.51
C ASP A 117 4.46 -2.32 18.80
N ASP A 118 4.18 -3.22 17.85
CA ASP A 118 4.48 -4.65 17.92
C ASP A 118 5.56 -5.07 16.92
N ASN A 119 5.99 -6.34 17.02
CA ASN A 119 7.01 -6.90 16.13
C ASN A 119 6.58 -6.85 14.65
N GLN A 120 5.29 -7.00 14.38
CA GLN A 120 4.74 -6.94 13.02
C GLN A 120 4.83 -5.50 12.45
N GLY A 121 4.62 -4.49 13.27
CA GLY A 121 4.81 -3.09 12.90
C GLY A 121 6.27 -2.78 12.57
N LEU A 122 7.20 -3.29 13.39
CA LEU A 122 8.64 -3.17 13.13
C LEU A 122 9.04 -3.87 11.81
N LEU A 123 8.51 -5.07 11.55
CA LEU A 123 8.73 -5.78 10.28
C LEU A 123 8.22 -4.97 9.09
N PHE A 124 7.03 -4.37 9.21
CA PHE A 124 6.47 -3.53 8.15
C PHE A 124 7.37 -2.33 7.86
N VAL A 125 7.78 -1.61 8.90
CA VAL A 125 8.66 -0.44 8.79
C VAL A 125 9.99 -0.81 8.14
N ASN A 126 10.63 -1.89 8.59
CA ASN A 126 11.90 -2.34 8.04
C ASN A 126 11.79 -2.73 6.56
N ASN A 127 10.75 -3.49 6.19
CA ASN A 127 10.56 -3.94 4.81
C ASN A 127 10.30 -2.78 3.84
N MET A 128 9.44 -1.83 4.25
CA MET A 128 9.10 -0.68 3.42
C MET A 128 10.25 0.31 3.32
N SER A 129 10.98 0.55 4.42
CA SER A 129 12.18 1.40 4.42
C SER A 129 13.28 0.82 3.55
N PHE A 130 13.52 -0.50 3.62
CA PHE A 130 14.48 -1.20 2.77
C PHE A 130 14.15 -1.04 1.28
N SER A 131 12.87 -0.90 0.94
CA SER A 131 12.40 -0.69 -0.42
C SER A 131 12.43 0.77 -0.89
N GLY A 132 12.97 1.70 -0.07
CA GLY A 132 13.07 3.12 -0.42
C GLY A 132 11.79 3.93 -0.21
N VAL A 133 10.80 3.39 0.50
CA VAL A 133 9.53 4.07 0.77
C VAL A 133 9.67 5.04 1.95
N ASP A 134 9.22 6.28 1.78
CA ASP A 134 9.16 7.29 2.84
C ASP A 134 8.04 6.95 3.84
N LEU A 135 8.44 6.71 5.09
CA LEU A 135 7.55 6.37 6.21
C LEU A 135 7.37 7.51 7.23
N THR A 136 7.81 8.73 6.92
CA THR A 136 7.65 9.90 7.82
C THR A 136 6.18 10.21 8.16
N ARG A 137 5.24 9.72 7.34
CA ARG A 137 3.78 9.87 7.49
C ARG A 137 3.09 8.60 8.01
N LEU A 138 3.87 7.57 8.38
CA LEU A 138 3.37 6.37 9.03
C LEU A 138 3.37 6.58 10.56
N ARG A 139 2.20 6.46 11.18
CA ARG A 139 2.03 6.69 12.62
C ARG A 139 2.23 5.40 13.39
N ALA A 140 3.14 5.40 14.36
CA ALA A 140 3.21 4.35 15.36
C ALA A 140 2.09 4.56 16.40
N LYS A 141 1.32 3.52 16.68
CA LYS A 141 0.21 3.54 17.65
C LYS A 141 0.29 2.35 18.58
N LYS A 142 -0.19 2.54 19.82
CA LYS A 142 -0.38 1.43 20.77
C LYS A 142 -1.40 0.44 20.23
N GLY A 143 -1.02 -0.83 20.11
CA GLY A 143 -1.89 -1.91 19.66
C GLY A 143 -1.26 -2.73 18.54
N HIS A 144 -2.08 -3.60 17.93
CA HIS A 144 -1.59 -4.59 16.97
C HIS A 144 -1.50 -4.03 15.54
N THR A 145 -0.50 -4.48 14.80
CA THR A 145 -0.44 -4.34 13.33
C THR A 145 -1.33 -5.40 12.69
N ALA A 146 -1.97 -5.06 11.58
CA ALA A 146 -2.83 -6.00 10.88
C ALA A 146 -2.02 -7.15 10.30
N GLN A 147 -2.61 -8.33 10.22
CA GLN A 147 -1.95 -9.53 9.68
C GLN A 147 -2.88 -10.22 8.69
N CYS A 148 -2.32 -10.95 7.73
CA CYS A 148 -3.09 -11.75 6.79
C CYS A 148 -2.36 -13.07 6.54
N VAL A 149 -3.05 -14.19 6.71
CA VAL A 149 -2.53 -15.46 6.21
C VAL A 149 -2.91 -15.60 4.75
N CYS A 150 -1.90 -15.83 3.91
CA CYS A 150 -2.03 -16.01 2.46
C CYS A 150 -1.63 -17.45 2.11
N LEU A 151 -2.64 -18.30 1.91
CA LEU A 151 -2.45 -19.70 1.58
C LEU A 151 -2.49 -19.87 0.06
N VAL A 152 -1.40 -20.35 -0.53
CA VAL A 152 -1.22 -20.45 -1.98
C VAL A 152 -1.30 -21.91 -2.40
N ASP A 153 -2.27 -22.25 -3.25
CA ASP A 153 -2.39 -23.61 -3.77
C ASP A 153 -1.36 -23.90 -4.89
N ALA A 154 -1.33 -25.14 -5.38
CA ALA A 154 -0.43 -25.55 -6.46
C ALA A 154 -0.65 -24.77 -7.78
N SER A 155 -1.86 -24.26 -8.00
CA SER A 155 -2.23 -23.46 -9.17
C SER A 155 -1.90 -21.97 -9.00
N GLY A 156 -1.43 -21.56 -7.82
CA GLY A 156 -1.13 -20.17 -7.48
C GLY A 156 -2.33 -19.36 -6.99
N ASN A 157 -3.50 -19.97 -6.83
CA ASN A 157 -4.66 -19.28 -6.26
C ASN A 157 -4.39 -18.98 -4.79
N ARG A 158 -4.83 -17.81 -4.34
CA ARG A 158 -4.62 -17.35 -2.96
C ARG A 158 -5.92 -17.40 -2.19
N THR A 159 -5.89 -18.12 -1.07
CA THR A 159 -6.93 -18.07 -0.04
C THR A 159 -6.42 -17.16 1.07
N MET A 160 -7.07 -16.01 1.28
CA MET A 160 -6.61 -14.97 2.20
C MET A 160 -7.47 -14.89 3.46
N ARG A 161 -6.82 -14.77 4.62
CA ARG A 161 -7.46 -14.68 5.94
C ARG A 161 -6.93 -13.44 6.69
N PRO A 162 -7.41 -12.23 6.33
CA PRO A 162 -6.99 -11.00 6.99
C PRO A 162 -7.59 -10.88 8.40
N CYS A 163 -6.74 -10.59 9.38
CA CYS A 163 -7.11 -10.19 10.73
C CYS A 163 -6.95 -8.67 10.85
N LEU A 164 -8.07 -7.94 10.75
CA LEU A 164 -8.10 -6.47 10.67
C LEU A 164 -8.78 -5.80 11.89
N SER A 165 -9.65 -6.51 12.60
CA SER A 165 -10.57 -5.90 13.58
C SER A 165 -9.88 -5.30 14.79
N SER A 166 -8.75 -5.86 15.22
CA SER A 166 -7.94 -5.37 16.34
C SER A 166 -6.78 -4.46 15.91
N ALA A 167 -6.60 -4.27 14.60
CA ALA A 167 -5.45 -3.55 14.09
C ALA A 167 -5.60 -2.03 14.26
N VAL A 168 -4.51 -1.38 14.61
CA VAL A 168 -4.48 0.08 14.64
C VAL A 168 -4.66 0.63 13.24
N LYS A 169 -5.40 1.74 13.14
CA LYS A 169 -5.59 2.48 11.89
C LYS A 169 -5.53 3.98 12.12
N ILE A 170 -5.19 4.73 11.09
CA ILE A 170 -5.38 6.18 11.09
C ILE A 170 -6.88 6.50 10.98
N GLN A 171 -7.37 7.42 11.81
CA GLN A 171 -8.76 7.88 11.79
C GLN A 171 -8.93 9.10 10.89
N ALA A 172 -10.17 9.43 10.51
CA ALA A 172 -10.43 10.54 9.59
C ALA A 172 -9.98 11.88 10.17
N ASN A 173 -10.26 12.14 11.45
CA ASN A 173 -9.87 13.36 12.15
C ASN A 173 -8.36 13.50 12.40
N GLU A 174 -7.59 12.47 12.09
CA GLU A 174 -6.15 12.45 12.32
C GLU A 174 -5.36 12.99 11.13
N PHE A 175 -5.93 13.01 9.93
CA PHE A 175 -5.26 13.53 8.74
C PHE A 175 -4.93 15.01 8.88
N ARG A 176 -3.71 15.37 8.48
CA ARG A 176 -3.22 16.75 8.48
C ARG A 176 -2.89 17.18 7.05
N LYS A 177 -2.98 18.48 6.75
CA LYS A 177 -2.62 19.00 5.41
C LYS A 177 -1.17 18.70 5.06
N GLU A 178 -0.31 18.75 6.07
CA GLU A 178 1.12 18.46 6.00
C GLU A 178 1.40 17.02 5.53
N ASP A 179 0.48 16.08 5.79
CA ASP A 179 0.60 14.70 5.33
C ASP A 179 0.57 14.63 3.78
N PHE A 180 -0.06 15.58 3.09
CA PHE A 180 -0.23 15.57 1.63
C PHE A 180 0.67 16.59 0.91
N LYS A 181 1.11 17.63 1.62
CA LYS A 181 1.83 18.76 1.05
C LYS A 181 3.06 18.34 0.23
N GLY A 182 3.20 18.92 -0.96
CA GLY A 182 4.33 18.72 -1.87
C GLY A 182 4.27 17.44 -2.71
N SER A 183 3.34 16.52 -2.41
CA SER A 183 3.13 15.31 -3.20
C SER A 183 2.25 15.59 -4.43
N LYS A 184 2.31 14.73 -5.44
CA LYS A 184 1.56 14.92 -6.72
C LYS A 184 0.39 13.95 -6.86
N TRP A 185 0.53 12.74 -6.34
CA TRP A 185 -0.46 11.68 -6.46
C TRP A 185 -0.78 11.06 -5.11
N LEU A 186 -2.05 10.70 -4.92
CA LEU A 186 -2.52 9.84 -3.85
C LEU A 186 -3.11 8.56 -4.47
N ILE A 187 -2.58 7.41 -4.09
CA ILE A 187 -3.13 6.08 -4.42
C ILE A 187 -3.97 5.62 -3.24
N VAL A 188 -5.23 5.30 -3.53
CA VAL A 188 -6.20 4.82 -2.55
C VAL A 188 -6.84 3.54 -3.07
N ARG A 189 -7.14 2.61 -2.17
CA ARG A 189 -8.02 1.47 -2.47
C ARG A 189 -9.36 1.67 -1.77
N TYR A 190 -10.44 1.40 -2.49
CA TYR A 190 -11.78 1.40 -1.93
C TYR A 190 -11.92 0.34 -0.84
N ALA A 191 -12.53 0.72 0.27
CA ALA A 191 -12.94 -0.19 1.32
C ALA A 191 -14.17 0.39 2.03
N GLN A 192 -15.31 -0.28 1.91
CA GLN A 192 -16.59 0.19 2.47
C GLN A 192 -16.51 0.48 3.98
N GLN A 193 -15.73 -0.31 4.73
CA GLN A 193 -15.55 -0.17 6.18
C GLN A 193 -14.68 1.04 6.59
N ASN A 194 -14.04 1.70 5.63
CA ASN A 194 -13.11 2.81 5.85
C ASN A 194 -13.49 4.05 5.02
N MET A 195 -14.76 4.19 4.66
CA MET A 195 -15.21 5.26 3.77
C MET A 195 -14.98 6.66 4.35
N GLU A 196 -15.13 6.85 5.65
CA GLU A 196 -14.88 8.13 6.31
C GLU A 196 -13.44 8.59 6.11
N GLN A 197 -12.48 7.68 6.36
CA GLN A 197 -11.05 7.96 6.20
C GLN A 197 -10.69 8.20 4.73
N ILE A 198 -11.24 7.41 3.81
CA ILE A 198 -11.01 7.56 2.36
C ILE A 198 -11.53 8.90 1.87
N ILE A 199 -12.76 9.28 2.23
CA ILE A 199 -13.38 10.54 1.82
C ILE A 199 -12.55 11.72 2.35
N GLU A 200 -12.15 11.67 3.62
CA GLU A 200 -11.41 12.77 4.23
C GLU A 200 -10.00 12.93 3.63
N ALA A 201 -9.28 11.82 3.41
CA ALA A 201 -7.99 11.84 2.74
C ALA A 201 -8.08 12.39 1.31
N ILE A 202 -9.11 11.98 0.55
CA ILE A 202 -9.35 12.49 -0.81
C ILE A 202 -9.67 13.98 -0.77
N ARG A 203 -10.49 14.42 0.20
CA ARG A 203 -10.86 15.84 0.37
C ARG A 203 -9.62 16.69 0.61
N ILE A 204 -8.75 16.31 1.55
CA ILE A 204 -7.52 17.04 1.86
C ILE A 204 -6.55 16.99 0.69
N ALA A 205 -6.35 15.82 0.07
CA ALA A 205 -5.48 15.66 -1.08
C ALA A 205 -5.88 16.60 -2.24
N LYS A 206 -7.18 16.72 -2.52
CA LYS A 206 -7.69 17.65 -3.53
C LYS A 206 -7.49 19.11 -3.14
N GLN A 207 -7.62 19.47 -1.86
CA GLN A 207 -7.33 20.82 -1.37
C GLN A 207 -5.85 21.18 -1.51
N GLU A 208 -4.95 20.21 -1.34
CA GLU A 208 -3.51 20.36 -1.54
C GLU A 208 -3.06 20.18 -3.01
N GLY A 209 -4.01 19.96 -3.93
CA GLY A 209 -3.75 19.91 -5.38
C GLY A 209 -3.30 18.56 -5.94
N LEU A 210 -3.41 17.47 -5.16
CA LEU A 210 -3.01 16.13 -5.60
C LEU A 210 -4.04 15.54 -6.59
N SER A 211 -3.53 14.78 -7.55
CA SER A 211 -4.34 13.83 -8.31
C SER A 211 -4.57 12.56 -7.50
N VAL A 212 -5.72 11.92 -7.67
CA VAL A 212 -6.11 10.74 -6.87
C VAL A 212 -6.38 9.56 -7.79
N SER A 213 -5.64 8.48 -7.62
CA SER A 213 -5.89 7.17 -8.24
C SER A 213 -6.64 6.29 -7.24
N LEU A 214 -7.79 5.76 -7.66
CA LEU A 214 -8.64 4.90 -6.83
C LEU A 214 -8.71 3.50 -7.44
N ASP A 215 -8.28 2.51 -6.67
CA ASP A 215 -8.46 1.08 -6.95
C ASP A 215 -9.78 0.62 -6.33
N LEU A 216 -10.68 0.05 -7.14
CA LEU A 216 -12.01 -0.39 -6.70
C LEU A 216 -12.02 -1.77 -6.01
N ALA A 217 -10.86 -2.42 -5.89
CA ALA A 217 -10.65 -3.74 -5.30
C ALA A 217 -11.33 -4.92 -6.01
N SER A 218 -12.64 -4.81 -6.33
CA SER A 218 -13.39 -5.79 -7.11
C SER A 218 -14.42 -5.10 -8.01
N PHE A 219 -14.98 -5.85 -8.97
CA PHE A 219 -15.94 -5.30 -9.93
C PHE A 219 -17.29 -4.97 -9.27
N GLU A 220 -17.73 -5.78 -8.31
CA GLU A 220 -19.01 -5.62 -7.60
C GLU A 220 -19.10 -4.28 -6.87
N VAL A 221 -17.96 -3.79 -6.39
CA VAL A 221 -17.82 -2.47 -5.75
C VAL A 221 -18.09 -1.32 -6.72
N CYS A 222 -17.79 -1.49 -8.01
CA CYS A 222 -17.98 -0.46 -9.02
C CYS A 222 -19.45 -0.02 -9.13
N MET A 223 -20.40 -0.93 -8.88
CA MET A 223 -21.84 -0.62 -8.95
C MET A 223 -22.33 0.24 -7.77
N HIS A 224 -21.63 0.21 -6.63
CA HIS A 224 -21.99 0.93 -5.41
C HIS A 224 -21.20 2.23 -5.20
N THR A 225 -20.20 2.52 -6.06
CA THR A 225 -19.26 3.65 -5.89
C THR A 225 -19.54 4.85 -6.80
N THR A 226 -20.60 4.79 -7.62
CA THR A 226 -20.98 5.83 -8.60
C THR A 226 -21.11 7.22 -7.98
N ASP A 227 -21.67 7.32 -6.77
CA ASP A 227 -21.85 8.59 -6.07
C ASP A 227 -20.53 9.21 -5.56
N LEU A 228 -19.60 8.37 -5.08
CA LEU A 228 -18.27 8.84 -4.67
C LEU A 228 -17.50 9.37 -5.89
N ILE A 229 -17.57 8.64 -6.99
CA ILE A 229 -16.93 8.99 -8.26
C ILE A 229 -17.46 10.32 -8.79
N ALA A 230 -18.79 10.51 -8.78
CA ALA A 230 -19.43 11.72 -9.28
C ALA A 230 -19.08 12.96 -8.43
N ARG A 231 -19.02 12.83 -7.11
CA ARG A 231 -18.81 13.97 -6.19
C ARG A 231 -17.36 14.44 -6.11
N SER A 232 -16.38 13.55 -6.31
CA SER A 232 -14.98 13.83 -5.97
C SER A 232 -14.11 14.37 -7.13
N LYS A 233 -14.67 14.56 -8.34
CA LYS A 233 -13.92 15.00 -9.56
C LYS A 233 -12.55 14.29 -9.65
N LEU A 234 -12.57 12.97 -9.51
CA LEU A 234 -11.37 12.14 -9.45
C LEU A 234 -10.66 12.12 -10.81
N THR A 235 -9.34 12.27 -10.80
CA THR A 235 -8.52 12.07 -12.01
C THR A 235 -8.29 10.57 -12.10
N PHE A 236 -9.15 9.87 -12.84
CA PHE A 236 -9.12 8.41 -12.89
C PHE A 236 -7.80 7.89 -13.49
N CYS A 237 -7.06 7.14 -12.69
CA CYS A 237 -6.20 6.07 -13.18
C CYS A 237 -6.67 4.80 -12.49
N LEU A 238 -7.48 4.02 -13.20
CA LEU A 238 -7.98 2.73 -12.75
C LEU A 238 -6.84 1.72 -12.94
N ILE A 239 -6.18 1.34 -11.85
CA ILE A 239 -5.27 0.20 -11.86
C ILE A 239 -6.03 -0.96 -11.24
N PHE A 240 -6.59 -1.83 -12.09
CA PHE A 240 -7.06 -3.14 -11.65
C PHE A 240 -5.84 -3.99 -11.31
N LEU A 241 -5.63 -4.26 -10.02
CA LEU A 241 -4.79 -5.35 -9.55
C LEU A 241 -5.72 -6.41 -8.94
N CYS A 242 -6.40 -7.16 -9.80
CA CYS A 242 -7.17 -8.33 -9.37
C CYS A 242 -6.73 -9.54 -10.21
N ASP A 243 -6.00 -10.46 -9.57
CA ASP A 243 -5.56 -11.75 -10.14
C ASP A 243 -6.63 -12.86 -9.95
N CYS A 244 -7.90 -12.51 -9.73
CA CYS A 244 -8.96 -13.50 -9.61
C CYS A 244 -9.87 -13.45 -10.85
N LEU A 245 -9.61 -14.39 -11.77
CA LEU A 245 -10.40 -14.87 -12.93
C LEU A 245 -9.82 -14.54 -14.32
N PRO A 246 -9.87 -15.49 -15.28
CA PRO A 246 -9.48 -15.26 -16.67
C PRO A 246 -10.63 -14.53 -17.40
N CYS A 247 -10.84 -13.26 -17.10
CA CYS A 247 -11.87 -12.45 -17.77
C CYS A 247 -11.22 -11.51 -18.79
N ARG A 248 -11.40 -11.85 -20.07
CA ARG A 248 -10.80 -11.20 -21.23
C ARG A 248 -11.68 -10.04 -21.72
N TRP A 249 -11.63 -8.84 -21.13
CA TRP A 249 -12.48 -7.71 -21.61
C TRP A 249 -11.87 -6.30 -21.47
N SER A 250 -12.33 -5.41 -22.35
CA SER A 250 -11.85 -4.04 -22.62
C SER A 250 -12.15 -3.02 -21.51
N VAL A 251 -11.20 -2.12 -21.25
CA VAL A 251 -11.34 -0.97 -20.34
C VAL A 251 -11.57 0.31 -21.16
N THR A 252 -12.66 1.03 -20.88
CA THR A 252 -12.89 2.38 -21.42
C THR A 252 -12.18 3.41 -20.54
N LEU A 253 -11.17 4.10 -21.08
CA LEU A 253 -10.56 5.27 -20.42
C LEU A 253 -11.54 6.46 -20.49
N GLY A 254 -12.11 6.85 -19.36
CA GLY A 254 -12.81 8.13 -19.22
C GLY A 254 -11.84 9.23 -18.78
N LEU A 255 -11.19 9.92 -19.72
CA LEU A 255 -10.59 11.23 -19.41
C LEU A 255 -11.73 12.24 -19.25
N SER A 256 -11.99 12.68 -18.02
CA SER A 256 -12.82 13.87 -17.77
C SER A 256 -12.02 15.13 -18.09
N LEU A 257 -11.91 15.45 -19.38
CA LEU A 257 -11.85 16.83 -19.82
C LEU A 257 -13.31 17.28 -19.91
N LEU A 258 -13.69 18.23 -19.05
CA LEU A 258 -14.94 18.96 -19.21
C LEU A 258 -15.00 19.47 -20.66
N THR A 259 -16.07 19.12 -21.36
CA THR A 259 -16.39 19.33 -22.79
C THR A 259 -15.90 18.21 -23.74
N PHE A 260 -16.87 17.61 -24.44
CA PHE A 260 -16.78 16.49 -25.40
C PHE A 260 -16.73 15.06 -24.82
N TRP A 261 -17.92 14.50 -24.60
CA TRP A 261 -18.14 13.06 -24.67
C TRP A 261 -17.88 12.58 -26.11
N ARG A 262 -16.72 11.98 -26.36
CA ARG A 262 -16.56 10.97 -27.42
C ARG A 262 -15.85 9.75 -26.81
N PRO A 263 -16.43 8.54 -26.90
CA PRO A 263 -15.79 7.34 -26.40
C PRO A 263 -14.52 7.06 -27.22
N VAL A 264 -13.38 6.92 -26.55
CA VAL A 264 -12.16 6.37 -27.14
C VAL A 264 -12.11 4.89 -26.78
N THR A 265 -12.38 4.04 -27.76
CA THR A 265 -12.25 2.59 -27.61
C THR A 265 -10.79 2.19 -27.84
N LEU A 266 -10.08 1.82 -26.77
CA LEU A 266 -8.76 1.19 -26.91
C LEU A 266 -8.94 -0.32 -27.12
N THR A 267 -8.59 -0.80 -28.31
CA THR A 267 -8.55 -2.23 -28.63
C THR A 267 -7.15 -2.76 -28.33
N PHE A 268 -7.02 -3.72 -27.42
CA PHE A 268 -5.75 -4.36 -27.10
C PHE A 268 -5.47 -5.52 -28.08
N ALA A 269 -4.39 -5.43 -28.84
CA ALA A 269 -3.89 -6.53 -29.67
C ALA A 269 -2.57 -7.08 -29.08
N SER A 270 -2.68 -8.14 -28.26
CA SER A 270 -1.59 -9.05 -27.84
C SER A 270 -0.38 -8.45 -27.09
N PRO A 271 0.41 -9.26 -26.33
CA PRO A 271 1.33 -8.75 -25.33
C PRO A 271 2.70 -8.49 -25.95
N MET A 272 2.99 -7.25 -26.37
CA MET A 272 4.32 -6.62 -26.28
C MET A 272 4.32 -5.28 -27.03
N ARG A 273 4.93 -4.27 -26.38
CA ARG A 273 5.21 -2.89 -26.82
C ARG A 273 4.04 -1.91 -26.76
N MET A 274 4.13 -1.05 -25.74
CA MET A 274 3.41 0.22 -25.69
C MET A 274 4.04 1.18 -26.71
N LYS A 275 3.36 1.43 -27.83
CA LYS A 275 3.66 2.58 -28.71
C LYS A 275 2.66 3.69 -28.39
N LEU A 276 3.18 4.81 -27.90
CA LEU A 276 2.41 6.03 -27.72
C LEU A 276 2.43 6.78 -29.06
N GLU A 277 1.38 6.68 -29.86
CA GLU A 277 1.19 7.57 -31.02
C GLU A 277 0.10 8.58 -30.66
N ARG A 278 0.47 9.87 -30.72
CA ARG A 278 -0.46 11.00 -30.58
C ARG A 278 -1.27 11.11 -31.87
N LEU A 279 -2.59 11.15 -31.75
CA LEU A 279 -3.46 11.82 -32.72
C LEU A 279 -3.77 13.22 -32.21
#